data_AF-A0A2N2JLP9-F1
#
_entry.id   AF-A0A2N2JLP9-F1
#
_cell.length_a   1.000
_cell.length_b   1.000
_cell.length_c   1.000
_cell.angle_alpha   90.00
_cell.angle_beta   90.00
_cell.angle_gamma   90.00
#
_symmetry.space_group_name_H-M   'P 1'
#
loop_
_entity.id
_entity.type
_entity.pdbx_description
1 polymer ?
#
loop_
_entity_poly.entity_id
_entity_poly.type
_entity_poly.pdbx_seq_one_letter_code
_entity_poly.pdbx_strand_id
1 'polypeptide(L)'
;MGKTSPLRITAFALLVAVGVGAGCKQEIPLPPASTRSDVTVSLPSAPSLTVKPYAKFHPDGVLTVEGMMRNRDEFLGKTMKVRGIVTKLVKCPAPPAPPVDVDAAPTDGDVVVAPPLPPRLCDPPPQAYLVDRDRASRRELLVYGTMRSPIADFEEGAEVTVEGRFDIVSKDGVFLRQAGLLILDDIEPPPAVDAEPGPTP
;
A
#
# COMPACT_ATOMS: atom_id res chain seq x y z
N MET A 1 22.88 36.37 4.01
CA MET A 1 21.84 37.35 4.43
C MET A 1 20.73 37.34 3.40
N GLY A 2 19.62 36.65 3.67
CA GLY A 2 18.51 36.49 2.74
C GLY A 2 17.19 36.42 3.50
N LYS A 3 16.33 37.41 3.26
CA LYS A 3 15.09 37.79 3.93
C LYS A 3 14.14 36.64 4.27
N THR A 4 13.77 36.57 5.56
CA THR A 4 12.59 35.85 6.06
C THR A 4 11.31 36.62 5.73
N SER A 5 10.27 35.92 5.25
CA SER A 5 8.92 36.46 5.08
C SER A 5 7.97 35.75 6.06
N PRO A 6 7.22 36.46 6.93
CA PRO A 6 6.26 35.82 7.81
C PRO A 6 4.89 35.69 7.12
N LEU A 7 4.45 34.44 6.93
CA LEU A 7 3.12 34.11 6.44
C LEU A 7 2.09 34.27 7.57
N ARG A 8 1.07 35.09 7.30
CA ARG A 8 0.00 35.47 8.23
C ARG A 8 -0.92 34.29 8.53
N ILE A 9 -1.09 33.98 9.82
CA ILE A 9 -2.07 33.04 10.34
C ILE A 9 -3.41 33.77 10.45
N THR A 10 -4.36 33.43 9.58
CA THR A 10 -5.74 33.93 9.66
C THR A 10 -6.54 33.02 10.59
N ALA A 11 -6.78 33.49 11.81
CA ALA A 11 -7.63 32.81 12.79
C ALA A 11 -9.11 32.94 12.39
N PHE A 12 -9.72 31.84 11.94
CA PHE A 12 -11.17 31.74 11.84
C PHE A 12 -11.72 31.21 13.17
N ALA A 13 -12.22 32.13 14.00
CA ALA A 13 -13.02 31.81 15.17
C ALA A 13 -14.42 31.39 14.71
N LEU A 14 -14.70 30.09 14.68
CA LEU A 14 -16.03 29.56 14.42
C LEU A 14 -16.77 29.38 15.74
N LEU A 15 -17.79 30.21 15.92
CA LEU A 15 -18.67 30.31 17.08
C LEU A 15 -19.67 29.13 17.02
N VAL A 16 -19.44 28.08 17.82
CA VAL A 16 -20.40 26.98 17.97
C VAL A 16 -21.40 27.33 19.07
N ALA A 17 -22.64 27.57 18.66
CA ALA A 17 -23.77 27.83 19.55
C ALA A 17 -24.08 26.59 20.41
N VAL A 18 -24.05 26.77 21.72
CA VAL A 18 -24.44 25.78 22.72
C VAL A 18 -25.96 25.69 22.76
N GLY A 19 -26.52 24.64 22.13
CA GLY A 19 -27.91 24.26 22.29
C GLY A 19 -28.12 23.55 23.63
N VAL A 20 -28.65 24.25 24.62
CA VAL A 20 -29.09 23.68 25.90
C VAL A 20 -30.38 22.90 25.65
N GLY A 21 -30.25 21.61 25.36
CA GLY A 21 -31.37 20.67 25.37
C GLY A 21 -31.79 20.36 26.79
N ALA A 22 -32.93 20.89 27.23
CA ALA A 22 -33.61 20.48 28.44
C ALA A 22 -34.14 19.04 28.27
N GLY A 23 -33.31 18.05 28.63
CA GLY A 23 -33.72 16.66 28.70
C GLY A 23 -34.55 16.40 29.95
N CYS A 24 -35.83 16.05 29.76
CA CYS A 24 -36.70 15.54 30.81
C CYS A 24 -36.06 14.32 31.48
N LYS A 25 -35.68 14.46 32.75
CA LYS A 25 -35.18 13.39 33.59
C LYS A 25 -36.37 12.54 34.05
N GLN A 26 -36.74 11.54 33.25
CA GLN A 26 -37.77 10.57 33.61
C GLN A 26 -37.12 9.49 34.48
N GLU A 27 -37.40 9.55 35.78
CA GLU A 27 -36.89 8.62 36.78
C GLU A 27 -37.64 7.29 36.64
N ILE A 28 -37.06 6.35 35.90
CA ILE A 28 -37.60 5.00 35.74
C ILE A 28 -37.38 4.25 37.06
N PRO A 29 -38.44 3.78 37.75
CA PRO A 29 -38.30 2.98 38.96
C PRO A 29 -37.56 1.68 38.65
N LEU A 30 -36.36 1.52 39.22
CA LEU A 30 -35.60 0.28 39.11
C LEU A 30 -36.33 -0.84 39.86
N PRO A 31 -36.49 -2.04 39.27
CA PRO A 31 -37.09 -3.17 39.95
C PRO A 31 -36.26 -3.56 41.19
N PRO A 32 -36.90 -4.14 42.23
CA PRO A 32 -36.21 -4.56 43.44
C PRO A 32 -35.05 -5.50 43.10
N ALA A 33 -33.87 -5.18 43.64
CA ALA A 33 -32.66 -5.94 43.41
C ALA A 33 -32.88 -7.41 43.77
N SER A 34 -32.82 -8.29 42.77
CA SER A 34 -32.86 -9.73 42.97
C SER A 34 -31.71 -10.14 43.87
N THR A 35 -32.02 -10.80 44.99
CA THR A 35 -31.07 -11.35 45.95
C THR A 35 -30.18 -12.38 45.24
N ARG A 36 -29.04 -11.94 44.71
CA ARG A 36 -28.04 -12.85 44.16
C ARG A 36 -27.34 -13.52 45.33
N SER A 37 -27.33 -14.85 45.33
CA SER A 37 -26.53 -15.65 46.24
C SER A 37 -25.06 -15.34 46.00
N ASP A 38 -24.42 -14.69 46.97
CA ASP A 38 -22.97 -14.48 47.02
C ASP A 38 -22.27 -15.83 47.24
N VAL A 39 -22.16 -16.60 46.18
CA VAL A 39 -21.28 -17.77 46.14
C VAL A 39 -19.91 -17.27 45.72
N THR A 40 -19.03 -17.10 46.71
CA THR A 40 -17.63 -16.75 46.46
C THR A 40 -16.92 -17.95 45.83
N VAL A 41 -16.91 -17.99 44.50
CA VAL A 41 -16.15 -18.98 43.73
C VAL A 41 -14.68 -18.57 43.74
N SER A 42 -13.83 -19.38 44.39
CA SER A 42 -12.38 -19.20 44.35
C SER A 42 -11.86 -19.62 42.98
N LEU A 43 -11.58 -18.64 42.12
CA LEU A 43 -11.00 -18.87 40.79
C LEU A 43 -9.47 -18.83 40.90
N PRO A 44 -8.76 -19.68 40.12
CA PRO A 44 -7.31 -19.59 40.03
C PRO A 44 -6.90 -18.22 39.49
N SER A 45 -5.71 -17.76 39.89
CA SER A 45 -5.14 -16.51 39.38
C SER A 45 -5.12 -16.51 37.85
N ALA A 46 -5.59 -15.41 37.25
CA ALA A 46 -5.64 -15.30 35.80
C ALA A 46 -4.23 -15.53 35.20
N PRO A 47 -4.11 -16.34 34.13
CA PRO A 47 -2.82 -16.54 33.49
C PRO A 47 -2.29 -15.20 32.95
N SER A 48 -0.98 -14.98 33.10
CA SER A 48 -0.34 -13.78 32.57
C SER A 48 -0.37 -13.83 31.04
N LEU A 49 -1.26 -13.05 30.43
CA LEU A 49 -1.29 -12.83 28.98
C LEU A 49 -0.23 -11.79 28.60
N THR A 50 1.04 -12.13 28.77
CA THR A 50 2.14 -11.29 28.30
C THR A 50 2.12 -11.33 26.77
N VAL A 51 1.54 -10.30 26.16
CA VAL A 51 1.51 -10.14 24.70
C VAL A 51 2.96 -10.08 24.22
N LYS A 52 3.37 -11.07 23.43
CA LYS A 52 4.70 -11.10 22.83
C LYS A 52 4.89 -9.81 22.01
N PRO A 53 6.00 -9.06 22.21
CA PRO A 53 6.28 -7.90 21.39
C PRO A 53 6.39 -8.33 19.92
N TYR A 54 5.78 -7.56 19.02
CA TYR A 54 5.87 -7.81 17.58
C TYR A 54 7.29 -7.47 17.11
N ALA A 55 7.81 -8.22 16.14
CA ALA A 55 9.10 -7.92 15.54
C ALA A 55 8.92 -6.79 14.52
N LYS A 56 9.54 -5.63 14.77
CA LYS A 56 9.53 -4.50 13.83
C LYS A 56 10.41 -4.76 12.61
N PHE A 57 11.50 -5.50 12.79
CA PHE A 57 12.49 -5.81 11.76
C PHE A 57 12.79 -7.31 11.73
N HIS A 58 13.16 -7.81 10.56
CA HIS A 58 13.82 -9.10 10.38
C HIS A 58 15.27 -9.05 10.91
N PRO A 59 15.94 -10.21 11.13
CA PRO A 59 17.30 -10.25 11.65
C PRO A 59 18.36 -9.52 10.80
N ASP A 60 18.08 -9.33 9.52
CA ASP A 60 18.92 -8.61 8.56
C ASP A 60 18.58 -7.11 8.47
N GLY A 61 17.70 -6.60 9.32
CA GLY A 61 17.34 -5.19 9.40
C GLY A 61 16.26 -4.74 8.42
N VAL A 62 15.72 -5.64 7.58
CA VAL A 62 14.59 -5.32 6.70
C VAL A 62 13.29 -5.22 7.50
N LEU A 63 12.39 -4.29 7.14
CA LEU A 63 11.11 -4.16 7.86
C LEU A 63 10.20 -5.36 7.61
N THR A 64 9.50 -5.76 8.67
CA THR A 64 8.34 -6.67 8.59
C THR A 64 7.11 -5.87 8.13
N VAL A 65 6.13 -6.55 7.54
CA VAL A 65 4.84 -5.94 7.18
C VAL A 65 4.15 -5.41 8.42
N GLU A 66 4.08 -6.20 9.50
CA GLU A 66 3.47 -5.79 10.76
C GLU A 66 4.20 -4.61 11.39
N GLY A 67 5.53 -4.62 11.38
CA GLY A 67 6.37 -3.54 11.88
C GLY A 67 6.07 -2.22 11.18
N MET A 68 5.98 -2.24 9.85
CA MET A 68 5.63 -1.06 9.07
C MET A 68 4.19 -0.60 9.33
N MET A 69 3.22 -1.52 9.32
CA MET A 69 1.81 -1.20 9.46
C MET A 69 1.42 -0.72 10.87
N ARG A 70 2.17 -1.11 11.91
CA ARG A 70 1.97 -0.64 13.29
C ARG A 70 2.65 0.70 13.58
N ASN A 71 3.74 1.01 12.87
CA ASN A 71 4.50 2.25 13.02
C ASN A 71 4.34 3.16 11.79
N ARG A 72 3.13 3.19 11.23
CA ARG A 72 2.82 3.87 9.96
C ARG A 72 3.31 5.32 9.94
N ASP A 73 3.03 6.07 10.99
CA ASP A 73 3.34 7.50 11.07
C ASP A 73 4.85 7.79 11.11
N GLU A 74 5.67 6.82 11.53
CA GLU A 74 7.12 6.91 11.49
C GLU A 74 7.69 6.77 10.06
N PHE A 75 6.99 6.01 9.21
CA PHE A 75 7.46 5.63 7.87
C PHE A 75 6.77 6.38 6.73
N LEU A 76 5.68 7.09 7.01
CA LEU A 76 4.95 7.86 6.01
C LEU A 76 5.86 8.85 5.28
N GLY A 77 5.80 8.80 3.94
CA GLY A 77 6.59 9.63 3.03
C GLY A 77 8.05 9.18 2.84
N LYS A 78 8.49 8.07 3.46
CA LYS A 78 9.87 7.59 3.37
C LYS A 78 10.01 6.40 2.43
N THR A 79 11.19 6.28 1.81
CA THR A 79 11.58 5.08 1.06
C THR A 79 12.09 4.02 2.04
N MET A 80 11.51 2.83 1.99
CA MET A 80 11.78 1.74 2.92
C MET A 80 11.90 0.40 2.19
N LYS A 81 12.65 -0.53 2.78
CA LYS A 81 12.72 -1.93 2.36
C LYS A 81 11.84 -2.78 3.25
N VAL A 82 10.92 -3.52 2.64
CA VAL A 82 9.96 -4.39 3.33
C VAL A 82 10.07 -5.80 2.77
N ARG A 83 10.03 -6.80 3.65
CA ARG A 83 9.96 -8.21 3.27
C ARG A 83 8.60 -8.79 3.64
N GLY A 84 8.05 -9.62 2.76
CA GLY A 84 6.79 -10.30 3.00
C GLY A 84 6.48 -11.35 1.95
N ILE A 85 5.42 -12.11 2.20
CA ILE A 85 4.90 -13.15 1.30
C ILE A 85 3.75 -12.57 0.50
N VAL A 86 3.77 -12.76 -0.82
CA VAL A 86 2.70 -12.32 -1.72
C VAL A 86 1.46 -13.19 -1.49
N THR A 87 0.34 -12.61 -1.05
CA THR A 87 -0.92 -13.34 -0.85
C THR A 87 -1.89 -13.19 -2.01
N LYS A 88 -1.83 -12.07 -2.72
CA LYS A 88 -2.67 -11.77 -3.87
C LYS A 88 -1.90 -10.89 -4.83
N LEU A 89 -2.02 -11.17 -6.11
CA LEU A 89 -1.33 -10.46 -7.17
C LEU A 89 -2.29 -10.10 -8.31
N VAL A 90 -2.23 -8.85 -8.75
CA VAL A 90 -2.96 -8.36 -9.92
C VAL A 90 -1.92 -7.88 -10.92
N LYS A 91 -1.72 -8.67 -11.98
CA LYS A 91 -0.82 -8.32 -13.09
C LYS A 91 -1.61 -7.61 -14.19
N CYS A 92 -0.93 -6.74 -14.92
CA CYS A 92 -1.42 -6.28 -16.21
C CYS A 92 -1.53 -7.46 -17.18
N PRO A 93 -2.64 -7.57 -17.94
CA PRO A 93 -2.65 -8.47 -19.08
C PRO A 93 -1.58 -8.05 -20.08
N ALA A 94 -0.89 -9.02 -20.68
CA ALA A 94 0.02 -8.74 -21.78
C ALA A 94 -0.77 -8.03 -22.90
N PRO A 95 -0.18 -7.04 -23.60
CA PRO A 95 -0.82 -6.46 -24.75
C PRO A 95 -1.18 -7.60 -25.73
N PRO A 96 -2.38 -7.56 -26.36
CA PRO A 96 -2.71 -8.54 -27.38
C PRO A 96 -1.60 -8.52 -28.43
N ALA A 97 -1.19 -9.69 -28.89
CA ALA A 97 -0.25 -9.79 -30.01
C ALA A 97 -0.79 -8.91 -31.16
N PRO A 98 0.09 -8.18 -31.88
CA PRO A 98 -0.36 -7.47 -33.07
C PRO A 98 -1.09 -8.46 -33.98
N PRO A 99 -2.18 -8.04 -34.65
CA PRO A 99 -2.85 -8.90 -35.61
C PRO A 99 -1.79 -9.39 -36.60
N VAL A 100 -1.59 -10.69 -36.65
CA VAL A 100 -0.76 -11.31 -37.68
C VAL A 100 -1.64 -11.25 -38.92
N ASP A 101 -1.37 -10.31 -39.82
CA ASP A 101 -2.08 -10.21 -41.10
C ASP A 101 -1.77 -11.46 -41.92
N VAL A 102 -2.56 -12.52 -41.74
CA VAL A 102 -2.37 -13.83 -42.38
C VAL A 102 -2.72 -13.83 -43.87
N ASP A 103 -3.24 -12.72 -44.41
CA ASP A 103 -3.67 -12.59 -45.82
C ASP A 103 -3.10 -11.36 -46.55
N ALA A 104 -2.16 -10.61 -45.95
CA ALA A 104 -1.52 -9.49 -46.64
C ALA A 104 -0.41 -9.99 -47.58
N ALA A 105 -0.78 -10.28 -48.83
CA ALA A 105 0.19 -10.40 -49.91
C ALA A 105 1.09 -9.15 -49.93
N PRO A 106 2.42 -9.30 -50.11
CA PRO A 106 3.35 -8.17 -50.13
C PRO A 106 2.97 -7.28 -51.32
N THR A 107 2.33 -6.15 -51.03
CA THR A 107 2.18 -5.07 -52.00
C THR A 107 3.35 -4.13 -51.77
N ASP A 108 4.25 -4.09 -52.73
CA ASP A 108 5.31 -3.09 -52.81
C ASP A 108 4.70 -1.70 -52.63
N GLY A 109 5.09 -0.98 -51.58
CA GLY A 109 5.13 0.48 -51.66
C GLY A 109 4.50 1.32 -50.54
N ASP A 110 3.74 0.77 -49.59
CA ASP A 110 3.20 1.59 -48.50
C ASP A 110 3.40 0.94 -47.12
N VAL A 111 4.48 1.36 -46.45
CA VAL A 111 4.65 1.12 -45.02
C VAL A 111 3.69 2.05 -44.28
N VAL A 112 2.44 1.61 -44.13
CA VAL A 112 1.52 2.22 -43.18
C VAL A 112 2.04 1.87 -41.78
N VAL A 113 2.96 2.68 -41.27
CA VAL A 113 3.37 2.64 -39.87
C VAL A 113 2.14 3.05 -39.07
N ALA A 114 1.38 2.05 -38.61
CA ALA A 114 0.31 2.30 -37.65
C ALA A 114 0.92 3.11 -36.49
N PRO A 115 0.36 4.28 -36.14
CA PRO A 115 0.88 5.05 -35.03
C PRO A 115 0.90 4.15 -33.78
N PRO A 116 1.98 4.19 -32.98
CA PRO A 116 2.09 3.34 -31.80
C PRO A 116 0.86 3.57 -30.95
N LEU A 117 0.07 2.52 -30.74
CA LEU A 117 -1.07 2.56 -29.83
C LEU A 117 -0.57 3.16 -28.51
N PRO A 118 -1.26 4.16 -27.94
CA PRO A 118 -0.85 4.71 -26.65
C PRO A 118 -0.73 3.54 -25.67
N PRO A 119 0.32 3.51 -24.83
CA PRO A 119 0.48 2.43 -23.85
C PRO A 119 -0.83 2.35 -23.08
N ARG A 120 -1.56 1.24 -23.24
CA ARG A 120 -2.83 1.06 -22.56
C ARG A 120 -2.51 1.09 -21.07
N LEU A 121 -2.96 2.13 -20.37
CA LEU A 121 -2.93 2.13 -18.91
C LEU A 121 -3.74 0.92 -18.47
N CYS A 122 -3.12 0.03 -17.69
CA CYS A 122 -3.84 -1.07 -17.09
C CYS A 122 -4.82 -0.51 -16.06
N ASP A 123 -6.07 -0.97 -16.15
CA ASP A 123 -7.09 -0.69 -15.15
C ASP A 123 -7.68 -2.03 -14.65
N PRO A 124 -7.41 -2.42 -13.39
CA PRO A 124 -6.60 -1.71 -12.40
C PRO A 124 -5.09 -1.80 -12.70
N PRO A 125 -4.28 -0.84 -12.20
CA PRO A 125 -2.83 -0.91 -12.31
C PRO A 125 -2.24 -2.08 -11.48
N PRO A 126 -1.01 -2.53 -11.79
CA PRO A 126 -0.36 -3.63 -11.09
C PRO A 126 -0.29 -3.42 -9.57
N GLN A 127 -0.71 -4.44 -8.84
CA GLN A 127 -0.71 -4.39 -7.38
C GLN A 127 -0.56 -5.78 -6.75
N ALA A 128 0.00 -5.81 -5.54
CA ALA A 128 0.20 -7.02 -4.76
C ALA A 128 -0.13 -6.78 -3.30
N TYR A 129 -0.50 -7.85 -2.58
CA TYR A 129 -0.68 -7.82 -1.13
C TYR A 129 0.43 -8.65 -0.48
N LEU A 130 1.13 -8.06 0.49
CA LEU A 130 2.17 -8.73 1.27
C LEU A 130 1.71 -8.97 2.71
N VAL A 131 2.09 -10.12 3.27
CA VAL A 131 1.94 -10.46 4.68
C VAL A 131 3.27 -10.92 5.28
N ASP A 132 3.40 -10.85 6.59
CA ASP A 132 4.52 -11.52 7.26
C ASP A 132 4.38 -13.05 7.20
N ARG A 133 5.52 -13.73 7.27
CA ARG A 133 5.59 -15.19 7.37
C ARG A 133 4.83 -15.72 8.58
N ASP A 134 4.88 -14.99 9.69
CA ASP A 134 4.05 -15.27 10.87
C ASP A 134 2.65 -14.68 10.64
N ARG A 135 1.72 -15.51 10.15
CA ARG A 135 0.33 -15.13 9.85
C ARG A 135 -0.51 -14.78 11.09
N ALA A 136 0.08 -14.75 12.29
CA ALA A 136 -0.59 -14.28 13.49
C ALA A 136 -1.12 -12.84 13.32
N SER A 137 -0.38 -12.00 12.59
CA SER A 137 -0.84 -10.67 12.22
C SER A 137 -1.65 -10.76 10.91
N ARG A 138 -2.97 -10.54 10.97
CA ARG A 138 -3.83 -10.48 9.76
C ARG A 138 -3.63 -9.17 8.98
N ARG A 139 -2.43 -8.58 9.03
CA ARG A 139 -2.15 -7.28 8.41
C ARG A 139 -1.55 -7.51 7.04
N GLU A 140 -2.19 -6.90 6.05
CA GLU A 140 -1.76 -6.94 4.66
C GLU A 140 -1.25 -5.57 4.24
N LEU A 141 -0.10 -5.53 3.59
CA LEU A 141 0.42 -4.34 2.93
C LEU A 141 0.03 -4.36 1.46
N LEU A 142 -0.61 -3.30 0.98
CA LEU A 142 -0.79 -3.07 -0.45
C LEU A 142 0.52 -2.54 -1.03
N VAL A 143 1.04 -3.21 -2.04
CA VAL A 143 2.16 -2.77 -2.87
C VAL A 143 1.62 -2.37 -4.23
N TYR A 144 1.89 -1.14 -4.64
CA TYR A 144 1.46 -0.55 -5.89
C TYR A 144 2.66 -0.32 -6.78
N GLY A 145 2.53 -0.60 -8.08
CA GLY A 145 3.56 -0.31 -9.06
C GLY A 145 2.99 -0.05 -10.45
N THR A 146 3.84 0.41 -11.35
CA THR A 146 3.50 0.57 -12.77
C THR A 146 3.81 -0.72 -13.55
N MET A 147 3.53 -0.71 -14.86
CA MET A 147 3.94 -1.81 -15.76
C MET A 147 5.45 -2.07 -15.80
N ARG A 148 6.28 -1.10 -15.41
CA ARG A 148 7.74 -1.21 -15.39
C ARG A 148 8.31 -1.46 -14.00
N SER A 149 7.44 -1.62 -13.00
CA SER A 149 7.85 -1.92 -11.64
C SER A 149 8.18 -3.42 -11.50
N PRO A 150 8.99 -3.80 -10.49
CA PRO A 150 9.37 -5.20 -10.27
C PRO A 150 8.19 -6.12 -9.89
N ILE A 151 6.99 -5.56 -9.68
CA ILE A 151 5.78 -6.32 -9.38
C ILE A 151 5.37 -7.28 -10.50
N ALA A 152 5.80 -7.02 -11.74
CA ALA A 152 5.56 -7.88 -12.89
C ALA A 152 6.15 -9.28 -12.68
N ASP A 153 7.28 -9.35 -11.99
CA ASP A 153 8.05 -10.57 -11.73
C ASP A 153 7.60 -11.30 -10.46
N PHE A 154 6.60 -10.78 -9.74
CA PHE A 154 6.12 -11.43 -8.51
C PHE A 154 5.32 -12.69 -8.82
N GLU A 155 5.30 -13.60 -7.85
CA GLU A 155 4.50 -14.81 -7.85
C GLU A 155 3.73 -14.92 -6.53
N GLU A 156 2.49 -15.38 -6.58
CA GLU A 156 1.71 -15.63 -5.36
C GLU A 156 2.36 -16.73 -4.52
N GLY A 157 2.47 -16.52 -3.22
CA GLY A 157 3.16 -17.42 -2.28
C GLY A 157 4.67 -17.21 -2.19
N ALA A 158 5.27 -16.43 -3.08
CA ALA A 158 6.70 -16.11 -3.00
C ALA A 158 6.99 -15.12 -1.87
N GLU A 159 8.12 -15.32 -1.19
CA GLU A 159 8.69 -14.35 -0.26
C GLU A 159 9.53 -13.36 -1.05
N VAL A 160 9.17 -12.08 -0.99
CA VAL A 160 9.81 -11.01 -1.74
C VAL A 160 10.32 -9.93 -0.78
N THR A 161 11.44 -9.29 -1.16
CA THR A 161 11.93 -8.07 -0.50
C THR A 161 11.82 -6.94 -1.50
N VAL A 162 11.08 -5.90 -1.14
CA VAL A 162 10.73 -4.80 -2.04
C VAL A 162 11.14 -3.47 -1.42
N GLU A 163 11.61 -2.57 -2.27
CA GLU A 163 11.94 -1.20 -1.90
C GLU A 163 10.96 -0.24 -2.55
N GLY A 164 10.43 0.70 -1.79
CA GLY A 164 9.50 1.69 -2.30
C GLY A 164 9.17 2.77 -1.29
N ARG A 165 8.45 3.80 -1.74
CA ARG A 165 7.98 4.88 -0.88
C ARG A 165 6.68 4.48 -0.19
N PHE A 166 6.65 4.57 1.14
CA PHE A 166 5.45 4.28 1.91
C PHE A 166 4.56 5.52 2.03
N ASP A 167 3.31 5.44 1.57
CA ASP A 167 2.38 6.57 1.51
C ASP A 167 0.92 6.11 1.73
N ILE A 168 0.00 7.05 1.84
CA ILE A 168 -1.45 6.78 1.92
C ILE A 168 -2.17 6.94 0.56
N VAL A 169 -1.55 7.64 -0.38
CA VAL A 169 -2.09 7.91 -1.73
C VAL A 169 -1.06 7.47 -2.78
N SER A 170 -1.48 6.74 -3.81
CA SER A 170 -0.62 6.41 -4.95
C SER A 170 -0.26 7.66 -5.77
N LYS A 171 0.80 7.59 -6.57
CA LYS A 171 1.29 8.73 -7.38
C LYS A 171 0.23 9.28 -8.36
N ASP A 172 -0.62 8.41 -8.87
CA ASP A 172 -1.73 8.70 -9.79
C ASP A 172 -3.07 8.99 -9.08
N GLY A 173 -3.12 8.86 -7.75
CA GLY A 173 -4.34 9.04 -6.96
C GLY A 173 -5.38 7.93 -7.09
N VAL A 174 -5.07 6.84 -7.81
CA VAL A 174 -5.99 5.71 -8.04
C VAL A 174 -6.24 4.91 -6.75
N PHE A 175 -5.20 4.76 -5.91
CA PHE A 175 -5.31 4.06 -4.64
C PHE A 175 -5.17 5.01 -3.45
N LEU A 176 -6.15 4.94 -2.56
CA LEU A 176 -6.14 5.58 -1.24
C LEU A 176 -6.33 4.50 -0.18
N ARG A 177 -5.35 4.34 0.72
CA ARG A 177 -5.43 3.36 1.81
C ARG A 177 -4.95 3.98 3.11
N GLN A 178 -5.87 4.16 4.07
CA GLN A 178 -5.54 4.72 5.38
C GLN A 178 -4.45 3.94 6.13
N ALA A 179 -4.39 2.63 5.90
CA ALA A 179 -3.38 1.78 6.51
C ALA A 179 -1.99 1.94 5.88
N GLY A 180 -1.90 2.64 4.74
CA GLY A 180 -0.71 2.81 3.92
C GLY A 180 -0.61 1.81 2.78
N LEU A 181 0.16 2.21 1.77
CA LEU A 181 0.60 1.43 0.62
C LEU A 181 2.09 1.69 0.36
N LEU A 182 2.77 0.71 -0.20
CA LEU A 182 4.15 0.86 -0.67
C LEU A 182 4.13 1.11 -2.18
N ILE A 183 4.66 2.25 -2.60
CA ILE A 183 4.75 2.67 -4.01
C ILE A 183 6.12 2.28 -4.52
N LEU A 184 6.17 1.38 -5.49
CA LEU A 184 7.40 0.98 -6.16
C LEU A 184 7.78 2.00 -7.23
N ASP A 185 9.07 2.27 -7.33
CA ASP A 185 9.62 3.04 -8.45
C ASP A 185 9.74 2.16 -9.70
N ASP A 186 9.77 2.81 -10.86
CA ASP A 186 9.97 2.13 -12.15
C ASP A 186 11.40 1.63 -12.25
N ILE A 187 11.59 0.45 -12.85
CA ILE A 187 12.92 -0.03 -13.20
C ILE A 187 13.44 0.89 -14.30
N GLU A 188 14.55 1.59 -14.01
CA GLU A 188 15.22 2.43 -15.01
C GLU A 188 15.68 1.52 -16.17
N PRO A 189 15.33 1.84 -17.43
CA PRO A 189 15.83 1.06 -18.56
C PRO A 189 17.36 1.07 -18.51
N PRO A 190 18.02 -0.06 -18.84
CA PRO A 190 19.47 -0.08 -18.91
C PRO A 190 19.93 1.07 -19.82
N PRO A 191 21.01 1.80 -19.44
CA PRO A 191 21.52 2.86 -20.29
C PRO A 191 21.72 2.27 -21.68
N ALA A 192 21.27 3.01 -22.71
CA ALA A 192 21.50 2.60 -24.08
C ALA A 192 22.99 2.33 -24.21
N VAL A 193 23.36 1.07 -24.44
CA VAL A 193 24.74 0.70 -24.68
C VAL A 193 25.10 1.46 -25.94
N ASP A 194 25.88 2.52 -25.79
CA ASP A 194 26.42 3.26 -26.92
C ASP A 194 27.08 2.22 -27.81
N ALA A 195 26.45 1.96 -28.96
CA ALA A 195 26.95 0.99 -29.91
C ALA A 195 28.37 1.44 -30.26
N GLU A 196 29.38 0.70 -29.77
CA GLU A 196 30.76 0.92 -30.13
C GLU A 196 30.80 0.98 -31.66
N PRO A 197 31.31 2.08 -32.27
CA PRO A 197 31.42 2.16 -33.71
C PRO A 197 32.31 0.99 -34.15
N GLY A 198 31.69 0.02 -34.82
CA GLY A 198 32.39 -1.16 -35.31
C GLY A 198 33.59 -0.75 -36.16
N PRO A 199 34.65 -1.57 -36.21
CA PRO A 199 35.87 -1.22 -36.93
C PRO A 199 35.56 -0.95 -38.40
N THR A 200 35.85 0.27 -38.84
CA THR A 200 35.84 0.66 -40.24
C THR A 200 36.80 -0.24 -41.03
N PRO A 201 36.39 -0.76 -42.21
CA PRO A 201 37.17 -1.71 -43.01
C PRO A 201 38.48 -1.13 -43.56
#